data_AF-A0A914J590-F1
#
_entry.id   AF-A0A914J590-F1
#
_cell.length_a   1.000
_cell.length_b   1.000
_cell.length_c   1.000
_cell.angle_alpha   90.00
_cell.angle_beta   90.00
_cell.angle_gamma   90.00
#
_symmetry.space_group_name_H-M   'P 1'
#
loop_
_entity.id
_entity.type
_entity.pdbx_description
1 polymer ?
#
loop_
_entity_poly.entity_id
_entity_poly.type
_entity_poly.pdbx_seq_one_letter_code
_entity_poly.pdbx_strand_id
1 'polypeptide(L)'
;MKYDPRFGDAFWNSSAQGWTEYIMQMISSWAIICHVWYLPPMKKMADENAIQFANRVKKTIALKAGLIDLEWDGQLKRSRVPETLIAKTRDKYFKRLSRYSSTCEAD
;
A
#
# COMPACT_ATOMS: atom_id res chain seq x y z
N MET A 1 9.48 -4.42 6.48
CA MET A 1 10.64 -4.01 5.67
C MET A 1 10.16 -3.18 4.49
N LYS A 2 10.98 -2.27 3.97
CA LYS A 2 10.64 -1.43 2.80
C LYS A 2 11.88 -1.26 1.93
N TYR A 3 11.72 -1.43 0.62
CA TYR A 3 12.78 -1.22 -0.36
C TYR A 3 12.74 0.21 -0.90
N ASP A 4 13.90 0.81 -1.17
CA ASP A 4 13.99 2.09 -1.88
C ASP A 4 14.12 1.85 -3.40
N PRO A 5 13.09 2.17 -4.20
CA PRO A 5 13.07 1.89 -5.63
C PRO A 5 14.09 2.72 -6.43
N ARG A 6 14.74 3.73 -5.84
CA ARG A 6 15.73 4.56 -6.53
C ARG A 6 17.03 3.84 -6.85
N PHE A 7 17.37 2.79 -6.10
CA PHE A 7 18.63 2.05 -6.26
C PHE A 7 18.46 0.72 -6.99
N GLY A 8 17.22 0.20 -6.99
CA GLY A 8 16.83 -1.03 -7.69
C GLY A 8 15.45 -1.48 -7.22
N ASP A 9 14.67 -2.07 -8.12
CA ASP A 9 13.41 -2.70 -7.75
C ASP A 9 13.66 -4.12 -7.25
N ALA A 10 13.23 -4.42 -6.03
CA ALA A 10 13.33 -5.75 -5.45
C ALA A 10 12.26 -6.72 -5.99
N PHE A 11 11.26 -6.19 -6.71
CA PHE A 11 10.15 -6.96 -7.22
C PHE A 11 10.13 -7.01 -8.74
N TRP A 12 9.93 -8.22 -9.27
CA TRP A 12 9.68 -8.40 -10.69
C TRP A 12 8.19 -8.25 -11.00
N ASN A 13 7.86 -7.34 -11.91
CA ASN A 13 6.53 -7.20 -12.47
C ASN A 13 6.48 -7.81 -13.86
N SER A 14 6.20 -9.12 -13.94
CA SER A 14 6.19 -9.87 -15.21
C SER A 14 5.15 -9.40 -16.23
N SER A 15 4.17 -8.58 -15.82
CA SER A 15 3.20 -7.98 -16.76
C SER A 15 3.70 -6.71 -17.42
N ALA A 16 4.70 -6.04 -16.83
CA ALA A 16 5.26 -4.78 -17.32
C ALA A 16 6.67 -4.94 -17.92
N GLN A 17 7.46 -5.91 -17.43
CA GLN A 17 8.85 -6.09 -17.81
C GLN A 17 9.18 -7.56 -18.10
N GLY A 18 9.96 -7.79 -19.16
CA GLY A 18 10.44 -9.13 -19.53
C GLY A 18 11.42 -9.70 -18.50
N TRP A 19 11.58 -11.03 -18.48
CA TRP A 19 12.50 -11.67 -17.54
C TRP A 19 13.95 -11.23 -17.76
N THR A 20 14.40 -11.22 -19.01
CA THR A 20 15.77 -10.82 -19.37
C THR A 20 16.02 -9.35 -19.05
N GLU A 21 15.03 -8.49 -19.30
CA GLU A 21 15.09 -7.06 -18.97
C GLU A 21 15.25 -6.86 -17.46
N TYR A 22 14.44 -7.53 -16.65
CA TYR A 22 14.53 -7.44 -15.19
C TYR A 22 15.89 -7.93 -14.66
N ILE A 23 16.42 -9.01 -15.22
CA ILE A 23 17.76 -9.48 -14.85
C ILE A 23 18.84 -8.47 -15.22
N MET A 24 18.80 -7.90 -16.42
CA MET A 24 19.75 -6.87 -16.82
C MET A 24 19.65 -5.64 -15.91
N GLN A 25 18.45 -5.21 -15.52
CA GLN A 25 18.25 -4.15 -14.54
C GLN A 25 18.86 -4.51 -13.18
N MET A 26 18.65 -5.74 -12.69
CA MET A 26 19.17 -6.16 -11.39
C MET A 26 20.69 -6.34 -11.38
N ILE A 27 21.30 -6.82 -12.47
CA ILE A 27 22.76 -6.93 -12.62
C ILE A 27 23.41 -5.54 -12.77
N SER A 28 22.74 -4.60 -13.44
CA SER A 28 23.23 -3.22 -13.60
C SER A 28 22.91 -2.30 -12.43
N SER A 29 22.02 -2.72 -11.53
CA SER A 29 21.73 -2.02 -10.27
C SER A 29 22.85 -2.25 -9.28
N TRP A 30 23.42 -1.16 -8.77
CA TRP A 30 24.58 -1.20 -7.88
C TRP A 30 24.24 -1.72 -6.46
N ALA A 31 23.01 -1.51 -5.99
CA ALA A 31 22.57 -1.96 -4.68
C ALA A 31 21.04 -2.05 -4.58
N ILE A 32 20.53 -2.97 -3.75
CA ILE A 32 19.13 -2.99 -3.32
C ILE A 32 19.09 -2.65 -1.83
N ILE A 33 18.55 -1.49 -1.49
CA ILE A 33 18.50 -1.01 -0.10
C ILE A 33 17.19 -1.46 0.54
N CYS A 34 17.29 -2.21 1.63
CA CYS A 34 16.15 -2.68 2.42
C CYS A 34 16.18 -2.08 3.83
N HIS A 35 15.16 -1.28 4.15
CA HIS A 35 14.94 -0.79 5.50
C HIS A 35 14.23 -1.85 6.35
N VAL A 36 14.88 -2.27 7.42
CA VAL A 36 14.36 -3.28 8.36
C VAL A 36 14.05 -2.61 9.70
N TRP A 37 12.89 -2.94 10.28
CA TRP A 37 12.48 -2.45 11.59
C TRP A 37 12.07 -3.63 12.46
N TYR A 38 12.55 -3.61 13.69
CA TYR A 38 12.09 -4.51 14.73
C TYR A 38 11.03 -3.80 15.56
N LEU A 39 9.91 -4.48 15.78
CA LEU A 39 8.82 -4.01 16.63
C LEU A 39 8.66 -4.96 17.82
N PRO A 40 8.24 -4.45 18.98
CA PRO A 40 7.90 -5.30 20.10
C PRO A 40 6.80 -6.31 19.73
N PRO A 41 6.81 -7.53 20.31
CA PRO A 41 5.78 -8.51 20.06
C PRO A 41 4.42 -8.00 20.57
N MET A 42 3.40 -8.05 19.71
CA MET A 42 2.04 -7.67 20.05
C MET A 42 1.25 -8.92 20.45
N LYS A 43 0.57 -8.86 21.60
CA LYS A 43 -0.31 -9.93 22.07
C LYS A 43 -1.77 -9.60 21.78
N LYS A 44 -2.57 -10.65 21.69
CA LYS A 44 -4.01 -10.52 21.52
C LYS A 44 -4.65 -9.98 22.80
N MET A 45 -5.51 -8.96 22.70
CA MET A 45 -6.31 -8.43 23.80
C MET A 45 -7.53 -9.34 24.09
N ALA A 46 -8.12 -9.23 25.28
CA ALA A 46 -9.21 -10.11 25.69
C ALA A 46 -10.52 -9.83 24.93
N ASP A 47 -10.72 -8.57 24.52
CA ASP A 47 -11.92 -8.03 23.89
C ASP A 47 -11.83 -7.95 22.36
N GLU A 48 -10.70 -8.33 21.76
CA GLU A 48 -10.52 -8.24 20.31
C GLU A 48 -10.76 -9.57 19.56
N ASN A 49 -11.31 -9.48 18.35
CA ASN A 49 -11.38 -10.60 17.42
C ASN A 49 -10.02 -10.82 16.70
N ALA A 50 -9.78 -12.01 16.14
CA ALA A 50 -8.57 -12.32 15.38
C ALA A 50 -8.34 -11.36 14.19
N ILE A 51 -9.41 -10.95 13.51
CA ILE A 51 -9.34 -9.99 12.40
C ILE A 51 -8.93 -8.60 12.92
N GLN A 52 -9.50 -8.16 14.04
CA GLN A 52 -9.16 -6.87 14.67
C GLN A 52 -7.71 -6.85 15.14
N PHE A 53 -7.25 -7.96 15.73
CA PHE A 53 -5.84 -8.14 16.10
C PHE A 53 -4.91 -8.00 14.89
N ALA A 54 -5.19 -8.73 13.81
CA ALA A 54 -4.39 -8.69 12.59
C ALA A 54 -4.34 -7.28 11.99
N ASN A 55 -5.48 -6.59 11.93
CA ASN A 55 -5.55 -5.21 11.45
C ASN A 55 -4.76 -4.24 12.34
N ARG A 56 -4.80 -4.41 13.67
CA ARG A 56 -4.03 -3.60 14.62
C ARG A 56 -2.52 -3.79 14.45
N VAL A 57 -2.07 -5.04 14.32
CA VAL A 57 -0.66 -5.37 14.05
C VAL A 57 -0.22 -4.77 12.72
N LYS A 58 -1.00 -4.99 11.66
CA LYS A 58 -0.75 -4.44 10.33
C LYS A 58 -0.64 -2.92 10.34
N LYS A 59 -1.58 -2.23 10.99
CA LYS A 59 -1.57 -0.77 11.14
C LYS A 59 -0.30 -0.28 11.83
N THR A 60 0.14 -0.99 12.88
CA THR A 60 1.36 -0.65 13.61
C THR A 60 2.61 -0.79 12.73
N ILE A 61 2.69 -1.85 11.93
CA ILE A 61 3.77 -2.06 10.96
C ILE A 61 3.74 -0.98 9.86
N ALA A 62 2.55 -0.67 9.33
CA ALA A 62 2.38 0.33 8.28
C ALA A 62 2.81 1.72 8.76
N LEU A 63 2.40 2.12 9.97
CA LEU A 63 2.83 3.37 10.60
C LEU A 63 4.35 3.43 10.76
N LYS A 64 4.98 2.34 11.24
CA LYS A 64 6.43 2.31 11.45
C LYS A 64 7.22 2.41 10.13
N ALA A 65 6.72 1.77 9.07
CA ALA A 65 7.36 1.75 7.77
C ALA A 65 6.96 2.94 6.86
N GLY A 66 6.08 3.83 7.33
CA GLY A 66 5.51 4.92 6.52
C GLY A 66 4.78 4.39 5.28
N LEU A 67 4.04 3.30 5.44
CA LEU A 67 3.22 2.66 4.40
C LEU A 67 1.75 3.02 4.60
N ILE A 68 1.00 3.04 3.51
CA ILE A 68 -0.45 3.24 3.55
C ILE A 68 -1.09 1.95 4.07
N ASP A 69 -1.86 2.07 5.16
CA ASP A 69 -2.67 0.96 5.68
C ASP A 69 -3.91 0.80 4.78
N LEU A 70 -3.84 -0.15 3.86
CA LEU A 70 -4.94 -0.49 2.95
C LEU A 70 -5.80 -1.59 3.58
N GLU A 71 -7.12 -1.55 3.45
CA GLU A 71 -7.94 -2.75 3.75
C GLU A 71 -7.47 -3.89 2.84
N TRP A 72 -7.26 -5.09 3.39
CA TRP A 72 -6.65 -6.19 2.63
C TRP A 72 -7.53 -6.56 1.44
N ASP A 73 -7.09 -6.18 0.25
CA ASP A 73 -7.60 -6.69 -1.02
C ASP A 73 -6.50 -7.54 -1.65
N GLY A 74 -6.47 -8.82 -1.31
CA GLY A 74 -5.48 -9.78 -1.82
C GLY A 74 -5.47 -9.89 -3.35
N GLN A 75 -6.47 -9.34 -4.04
CA GLN A 75 -6.54 -9.31 -5.50
C GLN A 75 -5.77 -8.14 -6.12
N LEU A 76 -5.36 -7.12 -5.36
CA LEU A 76 -4.71 -5.94 -5.91
C LEU A 76 -3.36 -6.24 -6.61
N LYS A 77 -2.75 -7.39 -6.29
CA LYS A 77 -1.54 -7.88 -6.99
C LYS A 77 -1.81 -8.32 -8.43
N ARG A 78 -3.04 -8.73 -8.75
CA ARG A 78 -3.42 -9.34 -10.04
C ARG A 78 -4.43 -8.51 -10.83
N SER A 79 -5.24 -7.71 -10.15
CA SER A 79 -6.29 -6.89 -10.76
C SER A 79 -6.19 -5.45 -10.30
N ARG A 80 -6.65 -4.52 -11.15
CA ARG A 80 -6.85 -3.12 -10.74
C ARG A 80 -7.88 -3.05 -9.61
N VAL A 81 -7.82 -1.95 -8.84
CA VAL A 81 -8.80 -1.66 -7.79
C VAL A 81 -10.22 -1.74 -8.39
N PRO A 82 -11.15 -2.47 -7.78
CA PRO A 82 -12.55 -2.50 -8.20
C PRO A 82 -13.15 -1.09 -8.31
N GLU A 83 -13.95 -0.84 -9.35
CA GLU A 83 -14.60 0.46 -9.57
C GLU A 83 -15.44 0.94 -8.38
N THR A 84 -16.04 0.00 -7.64
CA THR A 84 -16.82 0.30 -6.43
C THR A 84 -15.99 0.96 -5.33
N LEU A 85 -14.74 0.52 -5.13
CA LEU A 85 -13.83 1.10 -4.14
C LEU A 85 -13.29 2.46 -4.60
N ILE A 86 -13.04 2.61 -5.91
CA ILE A 86 -12.68 3.89 -6.52
C ILE A 86 -13.82 4.91 -6.32
N ALA A 87 -15.06 4.53 -6.63
CA ALA A 87 -16.24 5.36 -6.46
C ALA A 87 -16.45 5.77 -4.99
N LYS A 88 -16.35 4.83 -4.04
CA LYS A 88 -16.40 5.15 -2.59
C LYS A 88 -15.32 6.14 -2.16
N THR A 89 -14.12 6.02 -2.72
CA THR A 89 -13.01 6.94 -2.42
C THR A 89 -13.26 8.32 -3.03
N ARG A 90 -13.76 8.38 -4.28
CA ARG A 90 -14.16 9.62 -4.95
C ARG A 90 -15.26 10.36 -4.18
N ASP A 91 -16.28 9.65 -3.69
CA ASP A 91 -17.36 10.24 -2.88
C ASP A 91 -16.83 10.82 -1.56
N LYS A 92 -15.95 10.10 -0.85
CA LYS A 92 -15.29 10.63 0.37
C LYS A 92 -14.48 11.90 0.07
N TYR A 93 -13.73 11.92 -1.03
CA TYR A 93 -12.98 13.10 -1.46
C TYR A 93 -13.90 14.26 -1.83
N PHE A 94 -14.97 14.00 -2.58
CA PHE A 94 -15.98 14.99 -2.94
C PHE A 94 -16.61 15.61 -1.69
N LYS A 95 -17.07 14.79 -0.74
CA LYS A 95 -17.60 15.25 0.57
C LYS A 95 -16.58 16.03 1.41
N ARG A 96 -15.29 15.79 1.22
CA ARG A 96 -14.24 16.57 1.88
C ARG A 96 -14.06 17.91 1.17
N LEU A 97 -14.06 17.92 -0.16
CA LEU A 97 -13.91 19.13 -0.97
C LEU A 97 -15.10 20.07 -0.82
N SER A 98 -16.34 19.55 -0.87
CA SER A 98 -17.57 20.35 -0.75
C SER A 98 -17.69 21.11 0.59
N ARG A 99 -16.99 20.66 1.63
CA ARG A 99 -16.93 21.38 2.92
C ARG A 99 -16.06 22.63 2.89
N TYR A 100 -15.12 22.73 1.96
CA TYR A 100 -14.13 23.81 1.89
C TYR A 100 -14.16 24.58 0.56
N SER A 101 -14.93 24.10 -0.42
CA SER A 101 -15.06 24.66 -1.76
C SER A 101 -16.50 25.09 -1.99
N SER A 102 -16.73 26.37 -2.25
CA SER A 102 -17.97 26.85 -2.85
C SER A 102 -18.01 26.33 -4.29
N THR A 103 -18.68 25.20 -4.52
CA THR A 103 -18.94 24.73 -5.87
C THR A 103 -20.07 25.57 -6.45
N CYS A 104 -19.82 26.30 -7.53
CA CYS A 104 -20.90 26.86 -8.32
C CYS A 104 -21.76 25.69 -8.83
N GLU A 105 -23.04 25.65 -8.46
CA GLU A 105 -23.98 24.70 -9.06
C GLU A 105 -24.07 25.06 -10.54
N ALA A 106 -23.75 24.11 -11.40
CA ALA A 106 -23.96 24.25 -12.83
C ALA A 106 -25.43 23.88 -13.10
N ASP A 107 -26.22 24.90 -13.45
CA ASP A 107 -27.62 24.80 -13.89
C ASP A 107 -27.82 23.82 -15.06
#